data_AF-A0A9D7M2M3-F1
#
_entry.id   AF-A0A9D7M2M3-F1
#
_cell.length_a   1.000
_cell.length_b   1.000
_cell.length_c   1.000
_cell.angle_alpha   90.00
_cell.angle_beta   90.00
_cell.angle_gamma   90.00
#
_symmetry.space_group_name_H-M   'P 1'
#
loop_
_entity.id
_entity.type
_entity.pdbx_description
1 polymer ?
#
loop_
_entity_poly.entity_id
_entity_poly.type
_entity_poly.pdbx_seq_one_letter_code
_entity_poly.pdbx_strand_id
1 'polypeptide(L)'
;MRNNDYELNDDHEKCQCLTFDENGKILGSCDSLFSTSKLSASTINRKFPFLAGIISFLRDNSNRTEPLFFPQVELECNNYHSICDFTFMISKDALGVKRIIWMIYDNSIHFHHLIKNNTAPKVKISSLNF
;
A
#
# COMPACT_ATOMS: atom_id res chain seq x y z
N MET A 1 28.33 15.08 -33.06
CA MET A 1 27.51 14.14 -32.28
C MET A 1 27.55 14.61 -30.84
N ARG A 2 26.44 15.14 -30.31
CA ARG A 2 26.32 15.49 -28.88
C ARG A 2 25.91 14.21 -28.17
N ASN A 3 26.76 13.72 -27.29
CA ASN A 3 26.37 12.70 -26.32
C ASN A 3 25.37 13.37 -25.38
N ASN A 4 24.09 13.04 -25.54
CA ASN A 4 23.10 13.32 -24.52
C ASN A 4 23.27 12.26 -23.45
N ASP A 5 24.15 12.53 -22.50
CA ASP A 5 24.16 11.85 -21.21
C ASP A 5 22.83 12.23 -20.53
N TYR A 6 21.78 11.44 -20.78
CA TYR A 6 20.61 11.47 -19.92
C TYR A 6 21.07 10.88 -18.59
N GLU A 7 21.36 11.75 -17.61
CA GLU A 7 21.29 11.36 -16.21
C GLU A 7 19.88 10.80 -16.00
N LEU A 8 19.79 9.47 -15.95
CA LEU A 8 18.61 8.77 -15.45
C LEU A 8 18.51 9.15 -13.97
N ASN A 9 17.89 10.29 -13.68
CA ASN A 9 17.35 10.55 -12.36
C ASN A 9 16.40 9.39 -12.08
N ASP A 10 16.76 8.55 -11.12
CA ASP A 10 16.01 7.39 -10.64
C ASP A 10 14.73 7.80 -9.89
N ASP A 11 14.08 8.87 -10.38
CA ASP A 11 12.79 9.43 -9.96
C ASP A 11 11.64 8.63 -10.58
N HIS A 12 11.82 7.31 -10.71
CA HIS A 12 10.74 6.44 -11.14
C HIS A 12 9.72 6.35 -10.01
N GLU A 13 8.45 6.56 -10.36
CA GLU A 13 7.29 6.31 -9.50
C GLU A 13 7.40 4.90 -8.91
N LYS A 14 7.61 4.81 -7.59
CA LYS A 14 7.84 3.53 -6.94
C LYS A 14 6.50 2.96 -6.47
N CYS A 15 6.21 1.72 -6.85
CA CYS A 15 4.98 1.05 -6.45
C CYS A 15 5.26 -0.34 -5.88
N GLN A 16 4.70 -0.63 -4.71
CA GLN A 16 4.73 -1.96 -4.09
C GLN A 16 3.37 -2.63 -4.16
N CYS A 17 3.37 -3.87 -4.66
CA CYS A 17 2.23 -4.76 -4.61
C CYS A 17 2.41 -5.77 -3.47
N LEU A 18 1.38 -5.93 -2.64
CA LEU A 18 1.25 -7.01 -1.67
C LEU A 18 0.00 -7.83 -2.00
N THR A 19 0.12 -9.14 -1.93
CA THR A 19 -1.02 -10.05 -2.07
C THR A 19 -1.26 -10.75 -0.74
N PHE A 20 -2.52 -10.84 -0.34
CA PHE A 20 -2.99 -11.49 0.86
C PHE A 20 -3.98 -12.62 0.52
N ASP A 21 -4.05 -13.62 1.39
CA ASP A 21 -5.20 -14.50 1.44
C ASP A 21 -6.40 -13.83 2.14
N GLU A 22 -7.55 -14.50 2.17
CA GLU A 22 -8.78 -13.99 2.79
C GLU A 22 -8.71 -13.83 4.32
N ASN A 23 -7.62 -14.30 4.95
CA ASN A 23 -7.35 -14.18 6.38
C ASN A 23 -6.30 -13.09 6.69
N GLY A 24 -5.78 -12.41 5.66
CA GLY A 24 -4.77 -11.36 5.81
C GLY A 24 -3.34 -11.86 5.99
N LYS A 25 -3.06 -13.13 5.66
CA LYS A 25 -1.69 -13.61 5.55
C LYS A 25 -1.09 -13.14 4.22
N ILE A 26 0.13 -12.60 4.26
CA ILE A 26 0.87 -12.25 3.05
C ILE A 26 1.17 -13.54 2.25
N LEU A 27 0.80 -13.53 0.99
CA LEU A 27 1.14 -14.56 0.00
C LEU A 27 2.36 -14.16 -0.84
N GLY A 28 2.56 -12.86 -1.05
CA GLY A 28 3.74 -12.35 -1.75
C GLY A 28 3.79 -10.82 -1.78
N SER A 29 4.99 -10.30 -2.03
CA SER A 29 5.23 -8.89 -2.33
C SER A 29 6.42 -8.74 -3.27
N CYS A 30 6.43 -7.67 -4.06
CA CYS A 30 7.61 -7.29 -4.84
C CYS A 30 8.67 -6.50 -4.05
N ASP A 31 8.39 -6.13 -2.78
CA ASP A 31 9.35 -5.48 -1.86
C ASP A 31 10.04 -4.21 -2.40
N SER A 32 9.40 -3.49 -3.33
CA SER A 32 9.97 -2.32 -4.02
C SER A 32 10.05 -1.03 -3.18
N LEU A 33 9.22 -0.89 -2.14
CA LEU A 33 9.24 0.25 -1.20
C LEU A 33 9.86 -0.15 0.13
N PHE A 34 9.45 -1.30 0.68
CA PHE A 34 9.97 -1.87 1.91
C PHE A 34 9.90 -3.39 1.88
N SER A 35 10.87 -4.04 2.53
CA SER A 35 10.86 -5.50 2.59
C SER A 35 9.76 -6.03 3.51
N THR A 36 9.03 -7.04 3.04
CA THR A 36 8.00 -7.77 3.80
C THR A 36 8.54 -9.01 4.51
N SER A 37 9.80 -9.37 4.31
CA SER A 37 10.44 -10.59 4.89
C SER A 37 10.31 -10.72 6.42
N LYS A 38 10.24 -9.60 7.15
CA LYS A 38 10.09 -9.55 8.61
C LYS A 38 8.65 -9.29 9.08
N LEU A 39 7.70 -9.18 8.17
CA LEU A 39 6.31 -8.85 8.48
C LEU A 39 5.48 -10.14 8.64
N SER A 40 5.34 -10.61 9.87
CA SER A 40 4.33 -11.62 10.20
C SER A 40 2.91 -11.05 10.07
N ALA A 41 1.90 -11.91 9.92
CA ALA A 41 0.49 -11.49 9.91
C ALA A 41 0.12 -10.66 11.16
N SER A 42 0.61 -11.06 12.35
CA SER A 42 0.41 -10.30 13.59
C SER A 42 1.10 -8.93 13.57
N THR A 43 2.28 -8.82 12.96
CA THR A 43 3.01 -7.56 12.84
C THR A 43 2.34 -6.61 11.87
N ILE A 44 1.81 -7.13 10.75
CA ILE A 44 1.02 -6.35 9.80
C ILE A 44 -0.23 -5.80 10.46
N ASN A 45 -1.03 -6.63 11.13
CA ASN A 45 -2.26 -6.17 11.75
C ASN A 45 -1.99 -5.11 12.82
N ARG A 46 -0.86 -5.18 13.53
CA ARG A 46 -0.45 -4.15 14.49
C ARG A 46 0.01 -2.86 13.81
N LYS A 47 0.77 -2.95 12.71
CA LYS A 47 1.28 -1.77 11.96
C LYS A 47 0.18 -1.08 11.14
N PHE A 48 -0.74 -1.86 10.60
CA PHE A 48 -1.80 -1.44 9.70
C PHE A 48 -3.15 -1.95 10.21
N PRO A 49 -3.67 -1.39 11.33
CA PRO A 49 -4.91 -1.88 11.95
C PRO A 49 -6.13 -1.76 11.04
N PHE A 50 -6.14 -0.79 10.11
CA PHE A 50 -7.20 -0.64 9.11
C PHE A 50 -7.29 -1.84 8.15
N LEU A 51 -6.20 -2.59 7.96
CA LEU A 51 -6.12 -3.63 6.95
C LEU A 51 -7.12 -4.76 7.22
N ALA A 52 -7.32 -5.11 8.49
CA ALA A 52 -8.30 -6.13 8.87
C ALA A 52 -9.73 -5.75 8.45
N GLY A 53 -10.11 -4.47 8.63
CA GLY A 53 -11.40 -3.95 8.20
C GLY A 53 -11.56 -3.97 6.68
N ILE A 54 -10.53 -3.54 5.95
CA ILE A 54 -10.52 -3.57 4.47
C ILE A 54 -10.64 -5.01 3.96
N ILE A 55 -9.88 -5.94 4.53
CA ILE A 55 -9.90 -7.35 4.15
C ILE A 55 -11.29 -7.95 4.38
N SER A 56 -11.89 -7.71 5.54
CA SER A 56 -13.26 -8.18 5.83
C SER A 56 -14.25 -7.59 4.83
N PHE A 57 -14.20 -6.27 4.62
CA PHE A 57 -15.08 -5.59 3.68
C PHE A 57 -14.98 -6.18 2.27
N LEU A 58 -13.76 -6.39 1.74
CA LEU A 58 -13.57 -6.94 0.40
C LEU A 58 -14.01 -8.41 0.30
N ARG A 59 -13.79 -9.20 1.34
CA ARG A 59 -14.27 -10.59 1.41
C ARG A 59 -15.79 -10.64 1.35
N ASP A 60 -16.45 -9.81 2.14
CA ASP A 60 -17.91 -9.76 2.24
C ASP A 60 -18.54 -9.17 0.97
N ASN A 61 -17.80 -8.32 0.25
CA ASN A 61 -18.21 -7.70 -1.02
C ASN A 61 -17.49 -8.30 -2.24
N SER A 62 -17.26 -9.61 -2.25
CA SER A 62 -16.39 -10.28 -3.25
C SER A 62 -16.85 -10.26 -4.72
N ASN A 63 -18.00 -9.68 -5.02
CA ASN A 63 -18.48 -9.45 -6.39
C ASN A 63 -18.19 -8.04 -6.90
N ARG A 64 -17.63 -7.18 -6.05
CA ARG A 64 -17.24 -5.82 -6.41
C ARG A 64 -16.04 -5.86 -7.36
N THR A 65 -16.15 -5.11 -8.45
CA THR A 65 -15.12 -4.97 -9.48
C THR A 65 -14.27 -3.72 -9.30
N GLU A 66 -14.85 -2.68 -8.71
CA GLU A 66 -14.15 -1.43 -8.44
C GLU A 66 -13.06 -1.66 -7.37
N PRO A 67 -11.95 -0.93 -7.39
CA PRO A 67 -10.95 -0.93 -6.32
C PRO A 67 -11.32 0.07 -5.22
N LEU A 68 -10.93 -0.19 -3.97
CA LEU A 68 -10.97 0.81 -2.91
C LEU A 68 -9.72 1.68 -3.03
N PHE A 69 -9.91 3.00 -3.00
CA PHE A 69 -8.83 3.95 -3.17
C PHE A 69 -8.74 4.90 -1.97
N PHE A 70 -7.55 5.03 -1.41
CA PHE A 70 -7.25 5.91 -0.28
C PHE A 70 -6.03 6.77 -0.66
N PRO A 71 -6.24 8.02 -1.07
CA PRO A 71 -5.15 8.89 -1.48
C PRO A 71 -4.40 9.49 -0.28
N GLN A 72 -3.16 9.88 -0.50
CA GLN A 72 -2.35 10.73 0.40
C GLN A 72 -2.21 10.17 1.82
N VAL A 73 -2.01 8.85 1.94
CA VAL A 73 -1.81 8.17 3.21
C VAL A 73 -0.35 8.27 3.62
N GLU A 74 -0.10 8.83 4.81
CA GLU A 74 1.23 8.77 5.42
C GLU A 74 1.56 7.31 5.79
N LEU A 75 2.68 6.82 5.25
CA LEU A 75 3.15 5.45 5.44
C LEU A 75 4.53 5.46 6.10
N GLU A 76 4.65 4.78 7.24
CA GLU A 76 5.93 4.47 7.86
C GLU A 76 6.07 2.96 8.11
N CYS A 77 7.01 2.31 7.43
CA CYS A 77 7.23 0.87 7.56
C CYS A 77 8.67 0.47 7.27
N ASN A 78 9.33 -0.27 8.17
CA ASN A 78 10.67 -0.82 7.96
C ASN A 78 11.68 0.20 7.38
N ASN A 79 11.74 1.40 7.99
CA ASN A 79 12.58 2.54 7.60
C ASN A 79 12.20 3.22 6.27
N TYR A 80 11.11 2.82 5.63
CA TYR A 80 10.50 3.56 4.55
C TYR A 80 9.46 4.53 5.11
N HIS A 81 9.54 5.80 4.71
CA HIS A 81 8.58 6.85 5.09
C HIS A 81 8.21 7.69 3.86
N SER A 82 6.91 7.77 3.55
CA SER A 82 6.41 8.61 2.46
C SER A 82 4.90 8.90 2.59
N ILE A 83 4.37 9.72 1.69
CA ILE A 83 2.94 9.90 1.44
C ILE A 83 2.60 9.08 0.19
N CYS A 84 1.73 8.09 0.36
CA CYS A 84 1.41 7.10 -0.65
C CYS A 84 -0.09 7.07 -0.95
N ASP A 85 -0.45 6.65 -2.15
CA ASP A 85 -1.82 6.23 -2.42
C ASP A 85 -1.95 4.72 -2.22
N PHE A 86 -3.00 4.31 -1.52
CA PHE A 86 -3.33 2.91 -1.35
C PHE A 86 -4.50 2.53 -2.24
N THR A 87 -4.33 1.44 -2.99
CA THR A 87 -5.42 0.81 -3.75
C THR A 87 -5.59 -0.61 -3.28
N PHE A 88 -6.82 -1.00 -2.94
CA PHE A 88 -7.16 -2.37 -2.58
C PHE A 88 -8.17 -2.96 -3.55
N MET A 89 -7.94 -4.20 -3.96
CA MET A 89 -8.86 -4.90 -4.84
C MET A 89 -8.88 -6.38 -4.50
N ILE A 90 -9.97 -7.04 -4.88
CA ILE A 90 -10.09 -8.49 -4.82
C ILE A 90 -9.84 -9.06 -6.21
N SER A 91 -9.08 -10.14 -6.30
CA SER A 91 -8.89 -10.93 -7.50
C SER A 91 -9.29 -12.37 -7.24
N LYS A 92 -9.75 -13.07 -8.27
CA LYS A 92 -10.08 -14.49 -8.24
C LYS A 92 -9.27 -15.19 -9.31
N ASP A 93 -8.58 -16.26 -8.95
CA ASP A 93 -7.96 -17.11 -9.96
C ASP A 93 -8.99 -18.03 -10.66
N ALA A 94 -8.52 -18.81 -11.62
CA ALA A 94 -9.37 -19.72 -12.40
C ALA A 94 -10.04 -20.82 -11.54
N LEU A 95 -9.51 -21.11 -10.35
CA LEU A 95 -10.07 -22.05 -9.39
C LEU A 95 -11.06 -21.37 -8.42
N GLY A 96 -11.29 -20.07 -8.58
CA GLY A 96 -12.14 -19.28 -7.70
C GLY A 96 -11.48 -18.90 -6.38
N VAL A 97 -10.18 -19.13 -6.22
CA VAL A 97 -9.46 -18.74 -5.01
C VAL A 97 -9.33 -17.24 -4.98
N LYS A 98 -9.88 -16.63 -3.93
CA LYS A 98 -9.88 -15.19 -3.73
C LYS A 98 -8.55 -14.74 -3.14
N ARG A 99 -8.07 -13.61 -3.64
CA ARG A 99 -6.87 -12.93 -3.15
C ARG A 99 -7.17 -11.46 -3.01
N ILE A 100 -6.59 -10.85 -1.99
CA ILE A 100 -6.68 -9.41 -1.77
C ILE A 100 -5.35 -8.80 -2.21
N ILE A 101 -5.41 -7.78 -3.05
CA ILE A 101 -4.24 -7.08 -3.55
C ILE A 101 -4.24 -5.70 -2.92
N TRP A 102 -3.10 -5.31 -2.36
CA TRP A 102 -2.82 -3.96 -1.90
C TRP A 102 -1.68 -3.38 -2.74
N MET A 103 -2.00 -2.36 -3.52
CA MET A 103 -1.04 -1.54 -4.22
C MET A 103 -0.75 -0.31 -3.39
N ILE A 104 0.53 -0.04 -3.18
CA ILE A 104 1.06 1.14 -2.50
C ILE A 104 1.85 1.91 -3.55
N TYR A 105 1.39 3.10 -3.88
CA TYR A 105 2.07 3.95 -4.85
C TYR A 105 2.69 5.14 -4.15
N ASP A 106 4.00 5.32 -4.30
CA ASP A 106 4.75 6.42 -3.71
C ASP A 106 4.48 7.73 -4.45
N ASN A 107 3.82 8.67 -3.77
CA ASN A 107 3.55 10.01 -4.27
C ASN A 107 4.50 11.07 -3.69
N SER A 108 5.65 10.67 -3.12
CA SER A 108 6.64 11.58 -2.53
C SER A 108 7.02 12.74 -3.45
N ILE A 109 7.13 12.50 -4.77
CA ILE A 109 7.46 13.53 -5.76
C ILE A 109 6.45 14.70 -5.71
N HIS A 110 5.17 14.41 -5.50
CA HIS A 110 4.11 15.42 -5.44
C HIS A 110 3.93 16.03 -4.05
N PHE A 111 4.34 15.33 -2.98
CA PHE A 111 4.10 15.74 -1.59
C PHE A 111 5.36 15.96 -0.75
N HIS A 112 6.53 16.08 -1.39
CA HIS A 112 7.82 16.34 -0.72
C HIS A 112 7.77 17.50 0.26
N HIS A 113 7.00 18.54 -0.07
CA HIS A 113 6.79 19.72 0.76
C HIS A 113 6.02 19.44 2.08
N LEU A 114 5.18 18.39 2.12
CA LEU A 114 4.48 17.97 3.33
C LEU A 114 5.36 17.09 4.23
N ILE A 115 6.20 16.25 3.63
CA ILE A 115 7.13 15.36 4.33
C ILE A 115 8.25 16.19 5.00
N LYS A 116 8.86 17.13 4.26
CA LYS A 116 9.95 17.97 4.78
C LYS A 116 9.54 18.90 5.91
N ASN A 117 8.29 19.35 5.92
CA ASN A 117 7.82 20.36 6.87
C ASN A 117 7.14 19.76 8.11
N ASN A 118 6.98 18.44 8.20
CA ASN A 118 6.31 17.76 9.33
C ASN A 118 4.90 18.32 9.62
N THR A 119 4.25 18.85 8.58
CA THR A 119 2.96 19.58 8.63
C THR A 119 1.80 18.77 8.05
N ALA A 120 2.02 17.51 7.68
CA ALA A 120 0.94 16.63 7.28
C ALA A 120 -0.09 16.52 8.44
N PRO A 121 -1.39 16.75 8.20
CA PRO A 121 -2.39 16.61 9.24
C PRO A 121 -2.41 15.16 9.72
N LYS A 122 -2.05 14.95 11.00
CA LYS A 122 -2.12 13.63 11.64
C LYS A 122 -3.58 13.22 11.79
N VAL A 123 -4.11 12.51 10.81
CA VAL A 123 -5.44 11.89 10.92
C VAL A 123 -5.33 10.76 11.94
N LYS A 124 -5.82 10.98 13.15
CA LYS A 124 -6.05 9.90 14.12
C LYS A 124 -7.15 9.00 13.58
N ILE A 125 -6.78 7.83 13.06
CA ILE A 125 -7.71 6.75 12.74
C ILE A 125 -8.16 6.08 14.05
N SER A 126 -8.84 6.82 14.92
CA SER A 126 -9.42 6.31 16.17
C SER A 126 -10.94 6.50 16.23
N SER A 127 -11.58 6.82 15.11
CA SER A 127 -13.02 7.12 15.06
C SER A 127 -13.78 6.47 13.90
N LEU A 128 -13.16 5.52 13.18
CA LEU A 128 -13.91 4.66 12.27
C LEU A 128 -14.37 3.43 13.04
N ASN A 129 -15.55 3.53 13.64
CA ASN A 129 -16.32 2.37 14.05
C ASN A 129 -16.83 1.70 12.77
N PHE A 130 -16.23 0.55 12.42
CA PHE A 130 -16.87 -0.42 11.55
C PHE A 130 -17.69 -1.39 12.40
#